data_AF-A0A7U7C9Z2-F1
#
_entry.id   AF-A0A7U7C9Z2-F1
#
_cell.length_a   1.000
_cell.length_b   1.000
_cell.length_c   1.000
_cell.angle_alpha   90.00
_cell.angle_beta   90.00
_cell.angle_gamma   90.00
#
_symmetry.space_group_name_H-M   'P 1'
#
loop_
_entity.id
_entity.type
_entity.pdbx_description
1 polymer ?
#
loop_
_entity_poly.entity_id
_entity_poly.type
_entity_poly.pdbx_seq_one_letter_code
_entity_poly.pdbx_strand_id
1 'polypeptide(L)'
;MACTTILVGKKASYDGSTMIARTEDSQSGVFTPKEFLVITPEDQPRHYQSVLSKFSIDLPDSPLRYTSVPDALGKDGIWGEAGINSANVAMSATETITTNARVLGADPLVKDGFGEEDMLTLVLPYIETAREGVLRLGEFLETYGTYESNGISFSDLFQTLKKVFGWKQLVVTIGLQDVFQTMPMLLFQTNLVSSTMSLKIQTTILPHQTLETSLINITWI
;
A
#
# COMPACT_ATOMS: atom_id res chain seq x y z
N MET A 1 14.07 -9.08 2.15
CA MET A 1 14.50 -7.70 2.42
C MET A 1 13.81 -7.29 3.72
N ALA A 2 14.45 -6.50 4.58
CA ALA A 2 13.85 -6.14 5.88
C ALA A 2 13.77 -4.63 5.94
N CYS A 3 12.57 -4.08 5.73
CA CYS A 3 12.33 -2.66 5.93
C CYS A 3 12.03 -2.42 7.42
N THR A 4 11.93 -1.15 7.82
CA THR A 4 11.35 -0.79 9.12
C THR A 4 10.43 0.40 8.95
N THR A 5 9.16 0.20 9.32
CA THR A 5 8.12 1.23 9.20
C THR A 5 7.77 1.85 10.56
N ILE A 6 7.68 3.18 10.59
CA ILE A 6 7.22 4.00 11.72
C ILE A 6 5.98 4.78 11.30
N LEU A 7 4.97 4.77 12.17
CA LEU A 7 3.71 5.47 11.97
C LEU A 7 3.42 6.33 13.19
N VAL A 8 3.10 7.59 12.97
CA VAL A 8 2.83 8.55 14.05
C VAL A 8 1.52 9.26 13.81
N GLY A 9 0.52 8.89 14.63
CA GLY A 9 -0.78 9.54 14.70
C GLY A 9 -0.68 11.03 15.00
N LYS A 10 -1.60 11.85 14.49
CA LYS A 10 -1.65 13.31 14.81
C LYS A 10 -1.67 13.65 16.31
N LYS A 11 -2.19 12.75 17.14
CA LYS A 11 -2.24 12.96 18.60
C LYS A 11 -0.94 12.56 19.28
N ALA A 12 -0.11 11.78 18.59
CA ALA A 12 1.21 11.34 19.05
C ALA A 12 2.32 12.27 18.52
N SER A 13 2.12 12.94 17.38
CA SER A 13 3.03 13.96 16.86
C SER A 13 3.03 15.23 17.73
N TYR A 14 4.17 15.89 17.82
CA TYR A 14 4.32 17.15 18.56
C TYR A 14 3.49 18.31 17.97
N ASP A 15 3.38 18.37 16.64
CA ASP A 15 2.79 19.49 15.89
C ASP A 15 1.39 19.21 15.34
N GLY A 16 0.84 18.02 15.59
CA GLY A 16 -0.46 17.59 15.05
C GLY A 16 -0.39 16.99 13.65
N SER A 17 0.80 16.78 13.07
CA SER A 17 1.00 16.16 11.76
C SER A 17 0.82 14.65 11.80
N THR A 18 0.51 14.06 10.65
CA THR A 18 0.56 12.62 10.43
C THR A 18 1.89 12.24 9.79
N MET A 19 2.57 11.22 10.30
CA MET A 19 3.81 10.74 9.69
C MET A 19 3.73 9.25 9.37
N ILE A 20 4.10 8.92 8.13
CA ILE A 20 4.45 7.56 7.71
C ILE A 20 5.92 7.62 7.27
N ALA A 21 6.75 6.75 7.81
CA ALA A 21 8.18 6.69 7.51
C ALA A 21 8.60 5.23 7.38
N ARG A 22 9.52 4.96 6.44
CA ARG A 22 10.05 3.62 6.20
C ARG A 22 11.52 3.72 5.83
N THR A 23 12.35 2.81 6.35
CA THR A 23 13.66 2.54 5.75
C THR A 23 13.44 1.58 4.59
N GLU A 24 13.90 1.98 3.41
CA GLU A 24 14.04 1.08 2.28
C GLU A 24 15.45 0.50 2.37
N ASP A 25 15.52 -0.81 2.51
CA ASP A 25 16.76 -1.53 2.79
C ASP A 25 17.15 -2.35 1.57
N SER A 26 18.36 -2.22 1.04
CA SER A 26 18.79 -3.06 -0.08
C SER A 26 19.17 -4.48 0.36
N GLN A 27 19.30 -5.40 -0.61
CA GLN A 27 19.83 -6.74 -0.35
C GLN A 27 21.27 -6.66 0.18
N SER A 28 21.63 -7.56 1.10
CA SER A 28 22.97 -7.55 1.72
C SER A 28 24.07 -7.64 0.66
N GLY A 29 25.01 -6.69 0.71
CA GLY A 29 26.12 -6.58 -0.24
C GLY A 29 25.76 -5.92 -1.58
N VAL A 30 24.52 -5.46 -1.75
CA VAL A 30 24.05 -4.75 -2.95
C VAL A 30 23.83 -3.29 -2.60
N PHE A 31 24.38 -2.38 -3.41
CA PHE A 31 24.10 -0.95 -3.31
C PHE A 31 23.07 -0.56 -4.36
N THR A 32 21.94 0.00 -3.91
CA THR A 32 20.84 0.44 -4.77
C THR A 32 20.74 1.96 -4.71
N PRO A 33 21.31 2.71 -5.68
CA PRO A 33 21.17 4.16 -5.72
C PRO A 33 19.70 4.54 -5.97
N LYS A 34 19.19 5.52 -5.22
CA LYS A 34 17.83 6.05 -5.34
C LYS A 34 17.83 7.47 -5.90
N GLU A 35 16.76 7.83 -6.59
CA GLU A 35 16.48 9.21 -7.01
C GLU A 35 15.33 9.81 -6.22
N PHE A 36 15.14 11.12 -6.32
CA PHE A 36 13.94 11.79 -5.83
C PHE A 36 13.30 12.53 -7.00
N LEU A 37 12.16 12.03 -7.46
CA LEU A 37 11.49 12.50 -8.67
C LEU A 37 10.12 13.10 -8.35
N VAL A 38 9.71 14.06 -9.17
CA VAL A 38 8.32 14.51 -9.28
C VAL A 38 7.79 13.98 -10.60
N ILE A 39 6.81 13.09 -10.55
CA ILE A 39 6.17 12.51 -11.73
C ILE A 39 4.96 13.38 -12.07
N THR A 40 4.98 13.96 -13.27
CA THR A 40 3.87 14.76 -13.79
C THR A 40 2.82 13.88 -14.46
N PRO A 41 1.57 14.34 -14.62
CA PRO A 41 0.53 13.57 -15.32
C PRO A 41 0.93 13.14 -16.74
N GLU A 42 1.79 13.93 -17.39
CA GLU A 42 2.35 13.67 -18.72
C GLU A 42 3.39 12.55 -18.72
N ASP A 43 4.16 12.41 -17.63
CA ASP A 43 5.20 11.39 -17.48
C ASP A 43 4.65 10.04 -16.99
N GLN A 44 3.42 10.01 -16.47
CA GLN A 44 2.78 8.80 -15.96
C GLN A 44 2.42 7.83 -17.12
N PRO A 45 2.77 6.53 -17.04
CA PRO A 45 2.40 5.56 -18.06
C PRO A 45 0.87 5.40 -18.17
N ARG A 46 0.36 5.29 -19.40
CA ARG A 46 -1.04 4.91 -19.68
C ARG A 46 -1.20 3.42 -19.93
N HIS A 47 -0.14 2.78 -20.41
CA HIS A 47 -0.02 1.33 -20.42
C HIS A 47 1.15 0.97 -19.51
N TYR A 48 0.87 0.25 -18.43
CA TYR A 48 1.85 -0.15 -17.44
C TYR A 48 2.18 -1.64 -17.61
N GLN A 49 3.48 -1.96 -17.51
CA GLN A 49 4.01 -3.32 -17.58
C GLN A 49 5.08 -3.46 -16.50
N SER A 50 4.88 -4.43 -15.61
CA SER A 50 5.88 -4.83 -14.60
C SER A 50 7.14 -5.39 -15.27
N VAL A 51 8.29 -5.23 -14.63
CA VAL A 51 9.56 -5.77 -15.13
C VAL A 51 9.81 -7.17 -14.58
N LEU A 52 9.47 -7.42 -13.31
CA LEU A 52 9.74 -8.69 -12.62
C LEU A 52 8.66 -9.75 -12.86
N SER A 53 7.44 -9.32 -13.18
CA SER A 53 6.32 -10.21 -13.50
C SER A 53 5.75 -9.94 -14.91
N LYS A 54 4.76 -10.73 -15.30
CA LYS A 54 4.02 -10.52 -16.57
C LYS A 54 2.83 -9.59 -16.40
N PHE A 55 2.66 -8.95 -15.25
CA PHE A 55 1.54 -8.09 -14.98
C PHE A 55 1.54 -6.87 -15.91
N SER A 56 0.38 -6.56 -16.50
CA SER A 56 0.19 -5.43 -17.40
C SER A 56 -1.22 -4.87 -17.26
N ILE A 57 -1.37 -3.55 -17.31
CA ILE A 57 -2.68 -2.90 -17.20
C ILE A 57 -2.70 -1.55 -17.93
N ASP A 58 -3.85 -1.22 -18.53
CA ASP A 58 -4.14 0.14 -18.98
C ASP A 58 -4.62 0.98 -17.80
N LEU A 59 -3.95 2.11 -17.58
CA LEU A 59 -4.20 3.01 -16.47
C LEU A 59 -5.13 4.16 -16.88
N PRO A 60 -5.93 4.72 -15.93
CA PRO A 60 -6.78 5.87 -16.19
C PRO A 60 -6.01 7.08 -16.75
N ASP A 61 -6.65 7.86 -17.61
CA ASP A 61 -6.00 8.98 -18.32
C ASP A 61 -5.82 10.25 -17.47
N SER A 62 -6.30 10.24 -16.22
CA SER A 62 -6.29 11.39 -15.31
C SER A 62 -5.46 11.16 -14.03
N PRO A 63 -4.14 10.88 -14.12
CA PRO A 63 -3.29 10.74 -12.95
C PRO A 63 -3.00 12.08 -12.29
N LEU A 64 -2.92 12.09 -10.96
CA LEU A 64 -2.42 13.19 -10.16
C LEU A 64 -0.88 13.24 -10.22
N ARG A 65 -0.32 14.45 -10.14
CA ARG A 65 1.13 14.64 -9.93
C ARG A 65 1.53 14.09 -8.56
N TYR A 66 2.68 13.44 -8.46
CA TYR A 66 3.18 12.90 -7.18
C TYR A 66 4.70 12.88 -7.11
N THR A 67 5.25 12.82 -5.89
CA THR A 67 6.68 12.55 -5.67
C THR A 67 6.92 11.04 -5.64
N SER A 68 8.12 10.58 -6.01
CA SER A 68 8.53 9.18 -5.93
C SER A 68 10.01 9.07 -5.59
N VAL A 69 10.43 7.94 -5.02
CA VAL A 69 11.83 7.65 -4.66
C VAL A 69 12.33 6.39 -5.39
N PRO A 70 12.39 6.38 -6.74
CA PRO A 70 12.66 5.18 -7.51
C PRO A 70 14.12 4.72 -7.46
N ASP A 71 14.34 3.47 -7.89
CA ASP A 71 15.66 2.94 -8.21
C ASP A 71 16.29 3.71 -9.38
N ALA A 72 17.44 4.35 -9.16
CA ALA A 72 18.10 5.19 -10.16
C ALA A 72 18.56 4.41 -11.40
N LEU A 73 18.80 3.10 -11.25
CA LEU A 73 19.25 2.25 -12.35
C LEU A 73 18.09 1.65 -13.17
N GLY A 74 16.87 1.65 -12.64
CA GLY A 74 15.66 1.14 -13.31
C GLY A 74 15.74 -0.30 -13.84
N LYS A 75 16.68 -1.11 -13.36
CA LYS A 75 16.97 -2.46 -13.91
C LYS A 75 15.90 -3.51 -13.56
N ASP A 76 15.25 -3.33 -12.41
CA ASP A 76 14.34 -4.30 -11.80
C ASP A 76 12.90 -3.77 -11.76
N GLY A 77 12.60 -2.66 -12.45
CA GLY A 77 11.30 -1.99 -12.37
C GLY A 77 11.40 -0.51 -12.00
N ILE A 78 10.25 0.12 -11.77
CA ILE A 78 10.19 1.52 -11.30
C ILE A 78 10.56 1.62 -9.83
N TRP A 79 10.05 0.70 -8.98
CA TRP A 79 10.30 0.71 -7.54
C TRP A 79 10.03 2.07 -6.90
N GLY A 80 8.81 2.60 -7.08
CA GLY A 80 8.53 4.00 -6.71
C GLY A 80 8.65 4.34 -5.22
N GLU A 81 8.65 3.32 -4.36
CA GLU A 81 8.79 3.32 -2.89
C GLU A 81 7.76 4.13 -2.10
N ALA A 82 7.87 5.46 -2.16
CA ALA A 82 7.09 6.35 -1.32
C ALA A 82 6.86 7.68 -2.03
N GLY A 83 5.73 8.29 -1.74
CA GLY A 83 5.32 9.50 -2.43
C GLY A 83 4.20 10.26 -1.76
N ILE A 84 4.04 11.52 -2.17
CA ILE A 84 2.89 12.36 -1.84
C ILE A 84 2.32 12.89 -3.14
N ASN A 85 1.02 12.72 -3.36
CA ASN A 85 0.32 13.22 -4.54
C ASN A 85 -0.21 14.65 -4.35
N SER A 86 -0.74 15.26 -5.42
CA SER A 86 -1.29 16.62 -5.39
C SER A 86 -2.55 16.79 -4.56
N ALA A 87 -3.21 15.70 -4.12
CA ALA A 87 -4.30 15.72 -3.16
C ALA A 87 -3.80 15.67 -1.70
N ASN A 88 -2.47 15.68 -1.48
CA ASN A 88 -1.82 15.48 -0.18
C ASN A 88 -2.13 14.13 0.47
N VAL A 89 -2.27 13.09 -0.36
CA VAL A 89 -2.22 11.69 0.11
C VAL A 89 -0.78 11.23 0.02
N ALA A 90 -0.26 10.69 1.13
CA ALA A 90 1.01 10.02 1.22
C ALA A 90 0.82 8.50 1.15
N MET A 91 1.72 7.81 0.46
CA MET A 91 1.79 6.35 0.40
C MET A 91 3.24 5.91 0.55
N SER A 92 3.46 4.80 1.27
CA SER A 92 4.73 4.08 1.29
C SER A 92 4.48 2.58 1.10
N ALA A 93 5.11 2.02 0.07
CA ALA A 93 5.01 0.65 -0.38
C ALA A 93 6.41 0.12 -0.77
N THR A 94 6.97 -0.91 -0.12
CA THR A 94 6.34 -1.79 0.88
C THR A 94 7.23 -2.11 2.09
N GLU A 95 6.57 -2.61 3.13
CA GLU A 95 7.19 -3.38 4.20
C GLU A 95 7.03 -4.87 3.87
N THR A 96 8.09 -5.59 3.50
CA THR A 96 7.96 -7.04 3.29
C THR A 96 7.58 -7.72 4.61
N ILE A 97 6.47 -8.47 4.61
CA ILE A 97 5.96 -9.17 5.80
C ILE A 97 5.92 -10.68 5.61
N THR A 98 5.63 -11.40 6.68
CA THR A 98 5.64 -12.87 6.70
C THR A 98 4.26 -13.47 6.50
N THR A 99 4.16 -14.61 5.84
CA THR A 99 2.91 -15.40 5.74
C THR A 99 3.11 -16.79 6.35
N ASN A 100 2.08 -17.64 6.36
CA ASN A 100 2.18 -19.02 6.84
C ASN A 100 1.55 -20.00 5.86
N ALA A 101 2.00 -21.26 5.94
CA ALA A 101 1.62 -22.31 4.99
C ALA A 101 0.11 -22.62 4.95
N ARG A 102 -0.64 -22.36 6.02
CA ARG A 102 -2.09 -22.60 6.04
C ARG A 102 -2.83 -21.61 5.15
N VAL A 103 -2.46 -20.34 5.23
CA VAL A 103 -3.00 -19.27 4.40
C VAL A 103 -2.61 -19.50 2.94
N LEU A 104 -1.33 -19.73 2.67
CA LEU A 104 -0.84 -20.01 1.31
C LEU A 104 -1.43 -21.28 0.69
N GLY A 105 -1.87 -22.24 1.51
CA GLY A 105 -2.56 -23.44 1.05
C GLY A 105 -3.99 -23.18 0.58
N ALA A 106 -4.66 -22.15 1.12
CA ALA A 106 -6.01 -21.75 0.72
C ALA A 106 -5.99 -20.69 -0.39
N ASP A 107 -5.06 -19.73 -0.31
CA ASP A 107 -4.88 -18.64 -1.28
C ASP A 107 -3.38 -18.46 -1.61
N PRO A 108 -2.87 -19.19 -2.61
CA PRO A 108 -1.46 -19.12 -3.01
C PRO A 108 -1.11 -17.78 -3.68
N LEU A 109 0.16 -17.37 -3.56
CA LEU A 109 0.68 -16.20 -4.27
C LEU A 109 0.54 -16.37 -5.80
N VAL A 110 0.21 -15.27 -6.47
CA VAL A 110 0.02 -15.23 -7.93
C VAL A 110 1.33 -14.79 -8.56
N LYS A 111 2.09 -15.75 -9.12
CA LYS A 111 3.41 -15.51 -9.71
C LYS A 111 3.44 -14.43 -10.78
N ASP A 112 2.37 -14.34 -11.59
CA ASP A 112 2.23 -13.34 -12.66
C ASP A 112 1.44 -12.09 -12.20
N GLY A 113 1.23 -11.92 -10.89
CA GLY A 113 0.59 -10.74 -10.29
C GLY A 113 1.54 -9.55 -10.16
N PHE A 114 1.11 -8.50 -9.46
CA PHE A 114 1.93 -7.32 -9.18
C PHE A 114 2.66 -7.44 -7.83
N GLY A 115 3.67 -6.61 -7.59
CA GLY A 115 4.46 -6.60 -6.35
C GLY A 115 4.91 -5.20 -5.96
N GLU A 116 5.90 -5.12 -5.07
CA GLU A 116 6.44 -3.86 -4.53
C GLU A 116 6.86 -2.87 -5.63
N GLU A 117 7.44 -3.36 -6.73
CA GLU A 117 7.88 -2.51 -7.85
C GLU A 117 6.74 -1.66 -8.45
N ASP A 118 5.49 -2.12 -8.31
CA ASP A 118 4.32 -1.58 -9.01
C ASP A 118 3.44 -0.69 -8.13
N MET A 119 3.34 -1.02 -6.84
CA MET A 119 2.21 -0.57 -6.00
C MET A 119 2.05 0.95 -5.95
N LEU A 120 3.15 1.70 -5.82
CA LEU A 120 3.09 3.16 -5.76
C LEU A 120 2.52 3.73 -7.06
N THR A 121 3.05 3.29 -8.20
CA THR A 121 2.69 3.78 -9.55
C THR A 121 1.24 3.46 -9.91
N LEU A 122 0.76 2.29 -9.50
CA LEU A 122 -0.60 1.83 -9.80
C LEU A 122 -1.67 2.49 -8.93
N VAL A 123 -1.31 2.96 -7.72
CA VAL A 123 -2.27 3.40 -6.70
C VAL A 123 -2.21 4.89 -6.44
N LEU A 124 -1.06 5.43 -6.02
CA LEU A 124 -0.93 6.79 -5.50
C LEU A 124 -1.45 7.91 -6.46
N PRO A 125 -1.26 7.81 -7.79
CA PRO A 125 -1.72 8.86 -8.71
C PRO A 125 -3.24 8.90 -8.90
N TYR A 126 -3.98 7.91 -8.41
CA TYR A 126 -5.40 7.72 -8.74
C TYR A 126 -6.32 7.79 -7.51
N ILE A 127 -5.85 8.40 -6.42
CA ILE A 127 -6.56 8.49 -5.16
C ILE A 127 -6.50 9.91 -4.59
N GLU A 128 -7.59 10.36 -3.98
CA GLU A 128 -7.69 11.66 -3.30
C GLU A 128 -7.74 11.51 -1.78
N THR A 129 -7.96 10.30 -1.27
CA THR A 129 -7.92 10.00 0.17
C THR A 129 -7.14 8.72 0.49
N ALA A 130 -6.63 8.60 1.71
CA ALA A 130 -5.96 7.39 2.20
C ALA A 130 -6.92 6.19 2.18
N ARG A 131 -8.22 6.41 2.40
CA ARG A 131 -9.25 5.37 2.28
C ARG A 131 -9.36 4.84 0.85
N GLU A 132 -9.35 5.73 -0.14
CA GLU A 132 -9.38 5.32 -1.56
C GLU A 132 -8.12 4.53 -1.93
N GLY A 133 -6.96 4.90 -1.38
CA GLY A 133 -5.72 4.10 -1.49
C GLY A 133 -5.92 2.64 -1.12
N VAL A 134 -6.58 2.39 0.00
CA VAL A 134 -6.85 1.04 0.49
C VAL A 134 -7.87 0.30 -0.34
N LEU A 135 -8.93 0.97 -0.76
CA LEU A 135 -9.96 0.36 -1.61
C LEU A 135 -9.39 -0.02 -2.98
N ARG A 136 -8.62 0.90 -3.60
CA ARG A 136 -7.98 0.67 -4.89
C ARG A 136 -6.96 -0.47 -4.80
N LEU A 137 -6.07 -0.45 -3.80
CA LEU A 137 -5.10 -1.54 -3.62
C LEU A 137 -5.82 -2.89 -3.37
N GLY A 138 -6.89 -2.89 -2.59
CA GLY A 138 -7.74 -4.06 -2.37
C GLY A 138 -8.32 -4.62 -3.67
N GLU A 139 -8.90 -3.77 -4.51
CA GLU A 139 -9.43 -4.15 -5.82
C GLU A 139 -8.35 -4.74 -6.74
N PHE A 140 -7.14 -4.17 -6.74
CA PHE A 140 -6.01 -4.70 -7.52
C PHE A 140 -5.60 -6.09 -7.03
N LEU A 141 -5.49 -6.29 -5.71
CA LEU A 141 -5.15 -7.60 -5.13
C LEU A 141 -6.19 -8.66 -5.48
N GLU A 142 -7.48 -8.32 -5.39
CA GLU A 142 -8.56 -9.26 -5.73
C GLU A 142 -8.60 -9.60 -7.22
N THR A 143 -8.29 -8.62 -8.08
CA THR A 143 -8.40 -8.79 -9.53
C THR A 143 -7.18 -9.48 -10.13
N TYR A 144 -5.98 -9.12 -9.66
CA TYR A 144 -4.72 -9.51 -10.30
C TYR A 144 -3.82 -10.37 -9.42
N GLY A 145 -4.06 -10.40 -8.11
CA GLY A 145 -3.19 -11.07 -7.15
C GLY A 145 -1.82 -10.42 -7.01
N THR A 146 -1.03 -10.95 -6.08
CA THR A 146 0.34 -10.49 -5.79
C THR A 146 1.29 -11.66 -5.68
N TYR A 147 2.55 -11.47 -6.06
CA TYR A 147 3.62 -12.45 -5.86
C TYR A 147 4.40 -12.25 -4.54
N GLU A 148 4.01 -11.28 -3.72
CA GLU A 148 4.65 -10.91 -2.46
C GLU A 148 3.65 -10.69 -1.31
N SER A 149 4.15 -10.81 -0.08
CA SER A 149 3.44 -10.45 1.15
C SER A 149 3.95 -9.10 1.66
N ASN A 150 3.10 -8.08 1.65
CA ASN A 150 3.51 -6.68 1.81
C ASN A 150 2.62 -5.90 2.80
N GLY A 151 3.23 -5.01 3.57
CA GLY A 151 2.57 -3.96 4.36
C GLY A 151 2.66 -2.62 3.64
N ILE A 152 1.54 -1.91 3.55
CA ILE A 152 1.45 -0.60 2.89
C ILE A 152 0.85 0.39 3.87
N SER A 153 1.39 1.61 3.87
CA SER A 153 0.88 2.71 4.67
C SER A 153 0.33 3.83 3.80
N PHE A 154 -0.82 4.37 4.21
CA PHE A 154 -1.45 5.54 3.60
C PHE A 154 -1.73 6.59 4.68
N SER A 155 -1.60 7.86 4.30
CA SER A 155 -1.93 8.99 5.16
C SER A 155 -2.49 10.14 4.33
N ASP A 156 -3.49 10.85 4.81
CA ASP A 156 -4.07 12.01 4.11
C ASP A 156 -4.35 13.18 5.06
N LEU A 157 -4.65 14.35 4.48
CA LEU A 157 -5.24 15.46 5.22
C LEU A 157 -6.77 15.41 5.15
N PHE A 158 -7.44 14.91 6.19
CA PHE A 158 -8.90 14.94 6.25
C PHE A 158 -9.44 16.37 6.49
N GLN A 159 -9.65 17.16 5.43
CA GLN A 159 -10.09 18.56 5.55
C GLN A 159 -11.62 18.77 5.58
N THR A 160 -12.44 17.82 5.14
CA THR A 160 -13.90 18.00 5.02
C THR A 160 -14.68 17.16 6.04
N LEU A 161 -14.79 17.67 7.27
CA LEU A 161 -16.03 17.69 8.09
C LEU A 161 -15.71 18.30 9.46
N LYS A 162 -16.04 19.58 9.63
CA LYS A 162 -16.31 20.16 10.95
C LYS A 162 -17.39 19.31 11.61
N LYS A 163 -17.10 18.78 12.81
CA LYS A 163 -17.93 17.91 13.68
C LYS A 163 -18.06 16.45 13.23
N VAL A 164 -17.34 15.59 13.96
CA VAL A 164 -17.78 14.34 14.63
C VAL A 164 -16.77 13.17 14.53
N PHE A 165 -15.93 13.06 13.49
CA PHE A 165 -14.87 12.03 13.47
C PHE A 165 -13.58 12.56 12.84
N GLY A 166 -12.45 12.42 13.55
CA GLY A 166 -11.16 12.97 13.15
C GLY A 166 -10.41 12.12 12.12
N TRP A 167 -9.50 12.79 11.41
CA TRP A 167 -8.31 12.34 10.67
C TRP A 167 -7.83 10.91 10.99
N LYS A 168 -7.65 10.10 9.96
CA LYS A 168 -7.40 8.65 10.06
C LYS A 168 -6.06 8.29 9.42
N GLN A 169 -5.18 7.62 10.15
CA GLN A 169 -4.06 6.91 9.54
C GLN A 169 -4.48 5.49 9.25
N LEU A 170 -3.96 4.94 8.14
CA LEU A 170 -4.35 3.63 7.69
C LEU A 170 -3.13 2.80 7.37
N VAL A 171 -3.00 1.71 8.11
CA VAL A 171 -2.07 0.63 7.83
C VAL A 171 -2.88 -0.47 7.19
N VAL A 172 -2.55 -0.81 5.95
CA VAL A 172 -3.01 -2.04 5.34
C VAL A 172 -1.88 -3.02 5.46
N THR A 173 -1.99 -3.91 6.43
CA THR A 173 -1.16 -5.10 6.46
C THR A 173 -1.83 -6.13 5.56
N ILE A 174 -1.27 -6.39 4.37
CA ILE A 174 -1.80 -7.42 3.47
C ILE A 174 -1.21 -8.77 3.91
N GLY A 175 -1.75 -9.30 5.00
CA GLY A 175 -1.69 -10.72 5.32
C GLY A 175 -3.07 -11.32 5.06
N LEU A 176 -3.18 -12.25 4.11
CA LEU A 176 -4.43 -12.96 3.85
C LEU A 176 -4.85 -13.72 5.13
N GLN A 177 -6.02 -13.35 5.68
CA GLN A 177 -6.76 -13.91 6.82
C GLN A 177 -6.01 -14.26 8.14
N ASP A 178 -6.58 -13.78 9.26
CA ASP A 178 -6.47 -14.33 10.64
C ASP A 178 -5.10 -14.81 11.15
N VAL A 179 -4.07 -13.96 11.05
CA VAL A 179 -2.78 -14.19 11.72
C VAL A 179 -2.33 -12.93 12.44
N PHE A 180 -2.08 -13.06 13.73
CA PHE A 180 -1.36 -12.06 14.53
C PHE A 180 0.06 -11.93 13.95
N GLN A 181 0.29 -10.89 13.15
CA GLN A 181 1.55 -10.67 12.46
C GLN A 181 2.46 -9.81 13.34
N THR A 182 3.61 -10.34 13.71
CA THR A 182 4.66 -9.56 14.36
C THR A 182 5.41 -8.80 13.28
N MET A 183 5.04 -7.54 13.09
CA MET A 183 5.82 -6.58 12.32
C MET A 183 6.97 -6.09 13.22
N PRO A 184 8.18 -5.83 12.72
CA PRO A 184 9.10 -4.89 13.37
C PRO A 184 8.56 -3.46 13.18
N MET A 185 7.29 -3.22 13.52
CA MET A 185 6.70 -1.89 13.55
C MET A 185 6.92 -1.34 14.95
N LEU A 186 7.78 -0.32 15.07
CA LEU A 186 7.88 0.43 16.30
C LEU A 186 6.73 1.45 16.33
N LEU A 187 5.60 1.03 16.90
CA LEU A 187 4.41 1.87 17.02
C LEU A 187 4.47 2.73 18.28
N PHE A 188 4.70 4.04 18.12
CA PHE A 188 4.60 5.00 19.22
C PHE A 188 3.13 5.37 19.45
N GLN A 189 2.45 4.65 20.36
CA GLN A 189 1.06 4.94 20.73
C GLN A 189 0.93 5.20 22.24
N THR A 190 0.65 6.46 22.60
CA THR A 190 0.11 6.78 23.93
C THR A 190 -1.41 6.81 23.84
N ASN A 191 -2.05 5.73 24.29
CA ASN A 191 -3.50 5.56 24.53
C ASN A 191 -4.42 5.77 23.31
N LEU A 192 -4.80 4.69 22.60
CA LEU A 192 -6.11 4.56 21.94
C LEU A 192 -6.41 3.10 21.52
N VAL A 193 -7.71 2.82 21.43
CA VAL A 193 -8.33 1.52 21.11
C VAL A 193 -8.17 1.23 19.62
N SER A 194 -7.49 0.12 19.28
CA SER A 194 -7.52 -0.43 17.92
C SER A 194 -8.95 -0.86 17.59
N SER A 195 -9.48 -0.39 16.46
CA SER A 195 -10.70 -0.94 15.88
C SER A 195 -10.32 -1.69 14.61
N THR A 196 -10.45 -3.00 14.62
CA THR A 196 -10.34 -3.84 13.42
C THR A 196 -11.65 -3.72 12.68
N MET A 197 -11.63 -3.22 11.44
CA MET A 197 -12.78 -3.29 10.56
C MET A 197 -12.45 -4.31 9.46
N SER A 198 -13.11 -5.45 9.50
CA SER A 198 -13.06 -6.39 8.39
C SER A 198 -13.86 -5.80 7.23
N LEU A 199 -13.19 -5.38 6.16
CA LEU A 199 -13.89 -5.05 4.93
C LEU A 199 -14.30 -6.37 4.28
N LYS A 200 -15.60 -6.67 4.26
CA LYS A 200 -16.16 -7.73 3.41
C LYS A 200 -16.31 -7.13 2.01
N ILE A 201 -15.41 -7.47 1.11
CA ILE A 201 -15.65 -7.24 -0.31
C ILE A 201 -16.33 -8.51 -0.83
N GLN A 202 -17.53 -8.37 -1.40
CA GLN A 202 -18.28 -9.50 -1.93
C GLN A 202 -17.91 -9.72 -3.39
N THR A 203 -17.05 -10.70 -3.66
CA THR A 203 -16.78 -11.17 -5.02
C THR A 203 -17.98 -12.00 -5.50
N THR A 204 -18.68 -11.54 -6.53
CA THR A 204 -19.72 -12.33 -7.21
C THR A 204 -19.15 -12.81 -8.54
N ILE A 205 -18.75 -14.08 -8.62
CA ILE A 205 -18.16 -14.66 -9.85
C ILE A 205 -19.28 -15.21 -10.77
N LEU A 206 -20.39 -15.71 -10.20
CA LEU A 206 -21.59 -16.17 -10.93
C LEU A 206 -22.85 -16.06 -10.02
N PRO A 207 -24.09 -15.93 -10.58
CA PRO A 207 -25.30 -15.58 -9.82
C PRO A 207 -25.75 -16.58 -8.74
N HIS A 208 -25.10 -17.75 -8.57
CA HIS A 208 -25.52 -18.77 -7.61
C HIS A 208 -24.38 -19.49 -6.85
N GLN A 209 -23.18 -18.94 -6.78
CA GLN A 209 -22.14 -19.48 -5.89
C GLN A 209 -21.48 -18.37 -5.06
N THR A 210 -21.86 -18.30 -3.78
CA THR A 210 -21.13 -17.57 -2.74
C THR A 210 -20.07 -18.50 -2.15
N LEU A 211 -18.79 -18.27 -2.47
CA LEU A 211 -17.67 -18.78 -1.70
C LEU A 211 -17.19 -17.67 -0.74
N GLU A 212 -16.56 -18.10 0.36
CA GLU A 212 -16.26 -17.30 1.54
C GLU A 212 -15.53 -15.98 1.25
N THR A 213 -15.88 -14.98 2.04
CA THR A 213 -15.47 -13.57 1.94
C THR A 213 -13.96 -13.37 2.01
N SER A 214 -13.39 -12.63 1.05
CA SER A 214 -12.09 -11.97 1.23
C SER A 214 -12.21 -11.00 2.41
N LEU A 215 -11.34 -11.15 3.41
CA LEU A 215 -11.29 -10.28 4.58
C LEU A 215 -10.00 -9.48 4.50
N ILE A 216 -10.11 -8.20 4.14
CA ILE A 216 -9.01 -7.25 4.31
C ILE A 216 -9.04 -6.80 5.78
N ASN A 217 -8.00 -7.14 6.53
CA ASN A 217 -7.81 -6.65 7.89
C ASN A 217 -7.33 -5.21 7.85
N ILE A 218 -8.27 -4.28 8.02
CA ILE A 218 -7.97 -2.86 8.11
C ILE A 218 -7.82 -2.49 9.57
N THR A 219 -6.60 -2.11 9.97
CA THR A 219 -6.35 -1.57 11.31
C THR A 219 -6.45 -0.04 11.25
N TRP A 220 -7.46 0.51 11.92
CA TRP A 220 -7.60 1.95 12.10
C TRP A 220 -6.75 2.41 13.29
N ILE A 221 -5.84 3.36 13.05
CA ILE A 221 -5.00 4.01 14.07
C ILE A 221 -5.39 5.48 14.22
#